data_AF-A0AAJ2AC50-F1
#
_entry.id   AF-A0AAJ2AC50-F1
#
_cell.length_a   1.000
_cell.length_b   1.000
_cell.length_c   1.000
_cell.angle_alpha   90.00
_cell.angle_beta   90.00
_cell.angle_gamma   90.00
#
_symmetry.space_group_name_H-M   'P 1'
#
loop_
_entity.id
_entity.type
_entity.pdbx_description
1 polymer ?
#
loop_
_entity_poly.entity_id
_entity_poly.type
_entity_poly.pdbx_seq_one_letter_code
_entity_poly.pdbx_strand_id
1 'polypeptide(L)'
;MTPEQEDIVLDWVTSCKDWSERLKDGRTIIPPPIFAEEAQYALSIFKELKIVDAPGSPSFGEASAQWVFDLVASIFGAYDRANNRRLIIEWFVCLPKKKE
;
A
#
# COMPACT_ATOMS: atom_id res chain seq x y z
N MET A 1 33.24 4.23 16.23
CA MET A 1 32.38 5.42 16.12
C MET A 1 31.22 5.01 15.23
N THR A 2 30.18 4.44 15.82
CA THR A 2 28.94 4.07 15.11
C THR A 2 28.25 5.38 14.72
N PRO A 3 27.81 5.56 13.47
CA PRO A 3 27.02 6.73 13.12
C PRO A 3 25.78 6.70 14.00
N GLU A 4 25.57 7.79 14.74
CA GLU A 4 24.36 8.05 15.49
C GLU A 4 23.18 7.85 14.53
N GLN A 5 22.31 6.88 14.85
CA GLN A 5 21.04 6.72 14.17
C GLN A 5 20.26 7.99 14.42
N GLU A 6 20.30 8.90 13.46
CA GLU A 6 19.34 9.98 13.32
C GLU A 6 17.98 9.29 13.29
N ASP A 7 17.27 9.32 14.42
CA ASP A 7 15.87 8.95 14.49
C ASP A 7 15.16 9.85 13.47
N ILE A 8 14.93 9.30 12.28
CA ILE A 8 14.09 9.92 11.28
C ILE A 8 12.72 9.99 11.94
N VAL A 9 12.41 11.11 12.59
CA VAL A 9 11.05 11.46 12.97
C VAL A 9 10.34 11.79 11.67
N LEU A 10 10.02 10.74 10.90
CA LEU A 10 9.07 10.81 9.82
C LEU A 10 7.76 11.29 10.49
N ASP A 11 7.25 12.44 10.08
CA ASP A 11 5.89 12.91 10.40
C ASP A 11 4.84 12.05 9.66
N TRP A 12 5.10 10.74 9.62
CA TRP A 12 4.31 9.73 8.94
C TRP A 12 3.44 9.06 10.00
N VAL A 13 2.13 9.19 9.82
CA VAL A 13 1.13 8.67 10.76
C VAL A 13 0.13 7.80 10.03
N THR A 14 -0.33 6.75 10.71
CA THR A 14 -1.45 5.92 10.24
C THR A 14 -2.82 6.53 10.53
N SER A 15 -2.88 7.61 11.32
CA SER A 15 -4.14 8.20 11.74
C SER A 15 -4.86 8.86 10.56
N CYS A 16 -6.06 8.37 10.23
CA CYS A 16 -6.96 8.96 9.23
C CYS A 16 -8.22 9.44 9.96
N LYS A 17 -8.16 10.61 10.63
CA LYS A 17 -9.26 11.09 11.51
C LYS A 17 -10.55 11.42 10.73
N ASP A 18 -10.40 11.79 9.46
CA ASP A 18 -11.48 12.12 8.51
C ASP A 18 -11.92 10.92 7.66
N TRP A 19 -11.57 9.68 8.04
CA TRP A 19 -11.81 8.48 7.22
C TRP A 19 -13.27 8.32 6.76
N SER A 20 -14.23 8.67 7.62
CA SER A 20 -15.66 8.52 7.31
C SER A 20 -16.10 9.44 6.16
N GLU A 21 -15.61 10.68 6.14
CA GLU A 21 -15.87 11.64 5.08
C GLU A 21 -15.17 11.23 3.79
N ARG A 22 -13.91 10.75 3.90
CA ARG A 22 -13.18 10.24 2.74
C ARG A 22 -13.91 9.11 2.04
N LEU A 23 -14.39 8.12 2.80
CA LEU A 23 -15.16 7.01 2.22
C LEU A 23 -16.43 7.49 1.52
N LYS A 24 -17.15 8.48 2.08
CA LYS A 24 -18.35 9.07 1.45
C LYS A 24 -18.02 9.82 0.16
N ASP A 25 -16.88 10.50 0.14
CA ASP A 25 -16.43 11.32 -1.01
C ASP A 25 -15.64 10.51 -2.05
N GLY A 26 -15.48 9.20 -1.85
CA GLY A 26 -14.64 8.36 -2.73
C GLY A 26 -13.14 8.68 -2.65
N ARG A 27 -12.69 9.34 -1.58
CA ARG A 27 -11.27 9.63 -1.31
C ARG A 27 -10.61 8.43 -0.61
N THR A 28 -9.33 8.23 -0.89
CA THR A 28 -8.58 7.10 -0.30
C THR A 28 -8.39 7.27 1.21
N ILE A 29 -8.59 6.17 1.94
CA ILE A 29 -8.23 6.04 3.36
C ILE A 29 -6.90 5.30 3.57
N ILE A 30 -6.29 4.84 2.48
CA ILE A 30 -5.05 4.08 2.52
C ILE A 30 -3.89 5.10 2.68
N PRO A 31 -3.04 4.96 3.71
CA PRO A 31 -1.95 5.89 3.92
C PRO A 31 -0.89 5.74 2.81
N PRO A 32 -0.19 6.83 2.45
CA PRO A 32 0.90 6.76 1.48
C PRO A 32 2.03 5.85 1.99
N PRO A 33 2.84 5.26 1.08
CA PRO A 33 4.00 4.46 1.48
C PRO A 33 4.98 5.31 2.30
N ILE A 34 5.64 4.68 3.28
CA ILE A 34 6.74 5.31 4.04
C ILE A 34 7.97 5.47 3.12
N PHE A 35 8.28 4.41 2.36
CA PHE A 35 9.37 4.34 1.41
C PHE A 35 8.80 4.20 -0.02
N ALA A 36 8.81 5.30 -0.76
CA ALA A 36 8.18 5.39 -2.08
C ALA A 36 8.88 4.52 -3.14
N GLU A 37 10.20 4.40 -3.09
CA GLU A 37 10.98 3.58 -4.04
C GLU A 37 10.60 2.09 -3.91
N GLU A 38 10.49 1.61 -2.66
CA GLU A 38 10.18 0.21 -2.36
C GLU A 38 8.75 -0.13 -2.80
N ALA A 39 7.84 0.82 -2.61
CA ALA A 39 6.47 0.72 -3.10
C ALA A 39 6.39 0.67 -4.63
N GLN A 40 7.15 1.53 -5.33
CA GLN A 40 7.16 1.57 -6.80
C GLN A 40 7.73 0.28 -7.40
N TYR A 41 8.82 -0.23 -6.84
CA TYR A 41 9.41 -1.50 -7.26
C TYR A 41 8.44 -2.68 -7.08
N ALA A 42 7.78 -2.76 -5.92
CA ALA A 42 6.79 -3.80 -5.69
C ALA A 42 5.58 -3.66 -6.61
N LEU A 43 5.13 -2.43 -6.89
CA LEU A 43 4.02 -2.17 -7.80
C LEU A 43 4.32 -2.56 -9.24
N SER A 44 5.54 -2.36 -9.75
CA SER A 44 5.89 -2.78 -11.11
C SER A 44 5.74 -4.30 -11.26
N ILE A 45 6.26 -5.06 -10.30
CA ILE A 45 6.13 -6.52 -10.26
C ILE A 45 4.66 -6.93 -10.09
N PHE A 46 3.94 -6.31 -9.15
CA PHE A 46 2.53 -6.63 -8.90
C PHE A 46 1.67 -6.46 -10.15
N LYS A 47 1.89 -5.39 -10.93
CA LYS A 47 1.14 -5.12 -12.16
C LYS A 47 1.38 -6.13 -13.28
N GLU A 48 2.48 -6.86 -13.24
CA GLU A 48 2.81 -7.91 -14.21
C GLU A 48 2.16 -9.26 -13.86
N LEU A 49 1.75 -9.47 -12.61
CA LEU A 49 1.10 -10.71 -12.17
C LEU A 49 -0.20 -10.97 -12.94
N LYS A 50 -0.44 -12.23 -13.29
CA LYS A 50 -1.61 -12.67 -14.07
C LYS A 50 -2.74 -13.16 -13.18
N ILE A 51 -3.96 -12.74 -13.48
CA ILE A 51 -5.20 -13.22 -12.86
C ILE A 51 -5.64 -14.47 -13.62
N VAL A 52 -5.13 -15.63 -13.20
CA VAL A 52 -5.27 -16.90 -13.95
C VAL A 52 -6.70 -17.44 -14.00
N ASP A 53 -7.56 -17.01 -13.08
CA ASP A 53 -8.96 -17.39 -12.96
C ASP A 53 -9.93 -16.42 -13.68
N ALA A 54 -9.42 -15.32 -14.24
CA ALA A 54 -10.21 -14.39 -15.03
C ALA A 54 -10.17 -14.72 -16.54
N PRO A 55 -11.28 -14.55 -17.29
CA PRO A 55 -11.29 -14.71 -18.74
C PRO A 55 -10.22 -13.86 -19.43
N GLY A 56 -9.43 -14.49 -20.31
CA GLY A 56 -8.32 -13.82 -21.01
C GLY A 56 -7.06 -13.60 -20.17
N SER A 57 -7.06 -14.01 -18.90
CA SER A 57 -5.93 -13.89 -17.97
C SER A 57 -5.25 -12.51 -18.02
N PRO A 58 -5.98 -11.42 -17.76
CA PRO A 58 -5.40 -10.09 -17.70
C PRO A 58 -4.36 -10.01 -16.57
N SER A 59 -3.45 -9.05 -16.66
CA SER A 59 -2.59 -8.73 -15.54
C SER A 59 -3.36 -7.96 -14.45
N PHE A 60 -2.85 -7.96 -13.22
CA PHE A 60 -3.37 -7.09 -12.17
C PHE A 60 -3.26 -5.61 -12.55
N GLY A 61 -2.28 -5.23 -13.38
CA GLY A 61 -2.16 -3.88 -13.94
C GLY A 61 -3.32 -3.49 -14.87
N GLU A 62 -3.90 -4.46 -15.59
CA GLU A 62 -5.00 -4.24 -16.53
C GLU A 62 -6.37 -4.27 -15.84
N ALA A 63 -6.52 -5.09 -14.80
CA ALA A 63 -7.82 -5.40 -14.21
C ALA A 63 -8.11 -4.75 -12.85
N SER A 64 -7.09 -4.25 -12.13
CA SER A 64 -7.28 -3.75 -10.77
C SER A 64 -7.66 -2.27 -10.73
N ALA A 65 -8.50 -1.90 -9.76
CA ALA A 65 -8.79 -0.51 -9.45
C ALA A 65 -7.61 0.16 -8.73
N GLN A 66 -7.51 1.50 -8.83
CA GLN A 66 -6.41 2.27 -8.25
C GLN A 66 -6.19 2.01 -6.75
N TRP A 67 -7.26 1.85 -5.96
CA TRP A 67 -7.16 1.59 -4.52
C TRP A 67 -6.40 0.28 -4.19
N VAL A 68 -6.41 -0.71 -5.11
CA VAL A 68 -5.62 -1.95 -4.95
C VAL A 68 -4.14 -1.62 -5.03
N PHE A 69 -3.74 -0.75 -5.97
CA PHE A 69 -2.37 -0.30 -6.09
C PHE A 69 -1.95 0.57 -4.90
N ASP A 70 -2.84 1.41 -4.38
CA ASP A 70 -2.57 2.20 -3.17
C ASP A 70 -2.32 1.27 -1.97
N LEU A 71 -3.10 0.17 -1.85
CA LEU A 71 -2.92 -0.82 -0.80
C LEU A 71 -1.57 -1.56 -0.94
N VAL A 72 -1.23 -2.01 -2.15
CA VAL A 72 0.07 -2.66 -2.42
C VAL A 72 1.22 -1.70 -2.11
N ALA A 73 1.12 -0.44 -2.52
CA ALA A 73 2.10 0.59 -2.22
C ALA A 73 2.28 0.75 -0.70
N SER A 74 1.18 0.86 0.05
CA SER A 74 1.20 0.95 1.51
C SER A 74 1.89 -0.25 2.16
N ILE A 75 1.62 -1.46 1.68
CA ILE A 75 2.18 -2.72 2.23
C ILE A 75 3.69 -2.82 1.98
N PHE A 76 4.13 -2.62 0.75
CA PHE A 76 5.54 -2.81 0.38
C PHE A 76 6.41 -1.60 0.70
N GLY A 77 5.83 -0.40 0.65
CA GLY A 77 6.47 0.83 1.10
C GLY A 77 6.65 0.94 2.62
N ALA A 78 6.26 -0.07 3.40
CA ALA A 78 6.55 -0.14 4.84
C ALA A 78 7.89 -0.80 5.16
N TYR A 79 8.64 -1.28 4.16
CA TYR A 79 9.93 -1.93 4.36
C TYR A 79 11.08 -0.93 4.26
N ASP A 80 11.80 -0.76 5.36
CA ASP A 80 13.02 0.03 5.49
C ASP A 80 14.20 -0.82 5.01
N ARG A 81 14.58 -0.63 3.74
CA ARG A 81 15.66 -1.39 3.11
C ARG A 81 17.01 -1.13 3.77
N ALA A 82 17.27 0.10 4.21
CA ALA A 82 18.54 0.52 4.79
C ALA A 82 18.81 -0.17 6.13
N ASN A 83 17.78 -0.28 6.97
CA ASN A 83 17.89 -0.93 8.28
C ASN A 83 17.39 -2.38 8.29
N ASN A 84 17.01 -2.92 7.13
CA ASN A 84 16.48 -4.27 6.94
C ASN A 84 15.34 -4.62 7.91
N ARG A 85 14.37 -3.71 8.07
CA ARG A 85 13.24 -3.88 8.99
C ARG A 85 11.93 -3.46 8.33
N ARG A 86 10.80 -3.98 8.84
CA ARG A 86 9.47 -3.52 8.40
C ARG A 86 8.83 -2.68 9.50
N LEU A 87 8.36 -1.48 9.15
CA LEU A 87 7.77 -0.53 10.11
C LEU A 87 6.29 -0.81 10.38
N ILE A 88 5.59 -1.43 9.42
CA ILE A 88 4.21 -1.89 9.56
C ILE A 88 4.18 -3.35 9.15
N ILE A 89 3.55 -4.20 9.96
CA ILE A 89 3.51 -5.64 9.73
C ILE A 89 2.10 -6.18 9.52
N GLU A 90 1.07 -5.40 9.86
CA GLU A 90 -0.33 -5.82 9.84
C GLU A 90 -1.21 -4.78 9.15
N TRP A 91 -2.10 -5.26 8.27
CA TRP A 91 -3.15 -4.48 7.64
C TRP A 91 -4.46 -5.20 7.85
N PHE A 92 -5.48 -4.46 8.31
CA PHE A 92 -6.83 -4.97 8.43
C PHE A 92 -7.69 -4.38 7.30
N VAL A 93 -8.09 -5.22 6.35
CA VAL A 93 -8.83 -4.80 5.16
C VAL A 93 -10.27 -5.32 5.25
N CYS A 94 -11.22 -4.40 5.48
CA CYS A 94 -12.65 -4.69 5.45
C CYS A 94 -13.25 -4.32 4.09
N LEU A 95 -13.43 -5.30 3.22
CA LEU A 95 -14.20 -5.11 2.00
C LEU A 95 -15.67 -5.43 2.27
N PRO A 96 -16.61 -4.50 2.05
CA PRO A 96 -18.01 -4.83 2.14
C PRO A 96 -18.31 -5.90 1.10
N LYS A 97 -19.06 -6.94 1.49
CA LYS A 97 -19.58 -7.87 0.51
C LYS A 97 -20.46 -7.08 -0.45
N LYS A 98 -20.25 -7.29 -1.75
CA LYS A 98 -21.23 -6.91 -2.75
C LYS A 98 -22.56 -7.54 -2.33
N LYS A 99 -23.56 -6.71 -2.06
CA LYS A 99 -24.94 -7.19 -2.00
C LYS A 99 -25.41 -7.26 -3.45
N GLU A 100 -25.91 -8.41 -3.85
CA GLU A 100 -26.68 -8.55 -5.10
C GLU A 100 -27.98 -7.76 -5.00
#